data_AF-A0A7X7KRL1-F1
#
_entry.id   AF-A0A7X7KRL1-F1
#
_cell.length_a   1.000
_cell.length_b   1.000
_cell.length_c   1.000
_cell.angle_alpha   90.00
_cell.angle_beta   90.00
_cell.angle_gamma   90.00
#
_symmetry.space_group_name_H-M   'P 1'
#
loop_
_entity.id
_entity.type
_entity.pdbx_description
1 polymer ?
#
loop_
_entity_poly.entity_id
_entity_poly.type
_entity_poly.pdbx_seq_one_letter_code
_entity_poly.pdbx_strand_id
1 'polypeptide(L)' 'AVDVLRIFEKYKIDDLPVVDDAGRLAGCVDIQDLPRMKLL' A
#
# COMPACT_ATOMS: atom_id res chain seq x y z
N ALA A 1 6.84 -4.56 -4.51
CA ALA A 1 6.12 -3.47 -5.20
C ALA A 1 4.96 -3.98 -6.07
N VAL A 2 5.16 -4.99 -6.92
CA VAL A 2 4.14 -5.44 -7.90
C VAL A 2 2.84 -5.94 -7.24
N ASP A 3 2.91 -6.58 -6.07
CA ASP A 3 1.72 -7.16 -5.43
C ASP A 3 0.79 -6.13 -4.80
N VAL A 4 1.33 -5.02 -4.30
CA VAL A 4 0.53 -3.94 -3.70
C VAL A 4 -0.32 -3.22 -4.75
N LEU A 5 0.24 -2.95 -5.94
CA LEU A 5 -0.51 -2.33 -7.05
C LEU A 5 -1.70 -3.18 -7.50
N ARG A 6 -1.54 -4.50 -7.54
CA ARG A 6 -2.65 -5.41 -7.87
C ARG A 6 -3.78 -5.37 -6.85
N ILE A 7 -3.46 -5.17 -5.57
CA ILE A 7 -4.46 -5.04 -4.49
C ILE A 7 -5.26 -3.76 -4.70
N PHE A 8 -4.59 -2.63 -4.91
CA PHE A 8 -5.25 -1.35 -5.21
C PHE A 8 -6.18 -1.45 -6.43
N GLU A 9 -5.72 -2.02 -7.54
CA GLU A 9 -6.52 -2.18 -8.76
C GLU A 9 -7.72 -3.12 -8.57
N LYS A 10 -7.53 -4.24 -7.86
CA LYS A 10 -8.56 -5.25 -7.62
C LYS A 10 -9.68 -4.71 -6.74
N TYR A 11 -9.33 -4.01 -5.67
CA TYR A 11 -10.30 -3.54 -4.67
C TYR A 11 -10.76 -2.11 -4.90
N LYS A 12 -10.19 -1.38 -5.87
CA LYS A 12 -10.52 0.03 -6.18
C LYS A 12 -10.39 0.92 -4.94
N ILE A 13 -9.29 0.73 -4.21
CA ILE A 13 -8.93 1.50 -3.02
C ILE A 13 -7.73 2.40 -3.33
N ASP A 14 -7.53 3.44 -2.53
CA ASP A 14 -6.42 4.40 -2.66
C ASP A 14 -5.40 4.27 -1.53
N ASP A 15 -5.87 3.92 -0.33
CA ASP A 15 -5.06 3.71 0.88
C ASP A 15 -5.10 2.25 1.33
N LEU A 16 -3.94 1.74 1.76
CA LEU A 16 -3.80 0.41 2.34
C LEU A 16 -3.19 0.51 3.75
N PRO A 17 -3.98 0.31 4.82
CA PRO A 17 -3.43 0.25 6.17
C PRO A 17 -2.58 -1.02 6.34
N VAL A 18 -1.39 -0.86 6.92
CA VAL A 18 -0.47 -1.93 7.23
C VAL A 18 -0.55 -2.19 8.72
N VAL A 19 -0.73 -3.46 9.10
CA VAL A 19 -0.78 -3.88 10.50
C VAL A 19 0.44 -4.72 10.87
N ASP A 20 0.82 -4.70 12.14
CA ASP A 20 1.81 -5.62 12.69
C ASP A 20 1.22 -7.02 12.93
N ASP A 21 2.05 -7.97 13.36
CA ASP A 21 1.63 -9.35 13.62
C ASP A 21 0.61 -9.48 14.75
N ALA A 22 0.49 -8.47 15.62
CA ALA A 22 -0.51 -8.40 16.67
C ALA A 22 -1.83 -7.76 16.19
N GLY A 23 -1.93 -7.42 14.90
CA GLY A 23 -3.10 -6.79 14.29
C GLY A 23 -3.25 -5.31 14.62
N ARG A 24 -2.20 -4.64 15.10
CA ARG A 24 -2.22 -3.21 15.41
C ARG A 24 -1.76 -2.40 14.20
N LEU A 25 -2.32 -1.22 14.02
CA LEU A 25 -1.93 -0.32 12.92
C LEU A 25 -0.44 0.05 13.05
N ALA A 26 0.34 -0.32 12.04
CA ALA A 26 1.76 -0.06 11.92
C ALA A 26 2.07 1.09 10.94
N GLY A 27 1.17 1.35 9.98
CA GLY A 27 1.30 2.44 9.01
C GLY A 27 0.26 2.38 7.91
N CYS A 28 0.48 3.14 6.83
CA CYS A 28 -0.35 3.10 5.63
C CYS A 28 0.52 3.25 4.37
N VAL A 29 -0.01 2.76 3.25
CA VAL A 29 0.54 2.98 1.91
C VAL A 29 -0.53 3.72 1.10
N ASP A 30 -0.18 4.88 0.55
CA ASP A 30 -0.99 5.60 -0.42
C ASP A 30 -0.46 5.26 -1.84
N ILE A 31 -1.37 4.95 -2.76
CA ILE A 31 -1.03 4.72 -4.16
C ILE A 31 -0.33 5.92 -4.81
N GLN A 32 -0.58 7.14 -4.35
CA GLN A 32 0.04 8.37 -4.84
C GLN A 32 1.54 8.46 -4.54
N ASP A 33 2.03 7.74 -3.53
CA ASP A 33 3.44 7.69 -3.17
C ASP A 33 4.23 6.62 -3.95
N LEU A 34 3.55 5.61 -4.51
CA LEU A 34 4.19 4.52 -5.27
C LEU A 34 4.97 4.99 -6.51
N PRO A 35 4.51 5.99 -7.31
CA PRO A 35 5.31 6.58 -8.37
C PRO A 35 6.64 7.16 -7.89
N ARG A 36 6.70 7.74 -6.69
CA ARG A 36 7.93 8.32 -6.11
C ARG A 36 8.93 7.24 -5.71
N MET A 37 8.46 6.06 -5.30
CA MET A 37 9.33 4.92 -4.97
C MET A 37 9.99 4.26 -6.18
N LYS A 38 9.45 4.40 -7.41
CA LYS A 38 10.04 3.81 -8.63
C LYS A 38 11.28 4.56 -9.16
N LEU A 39 11.62 5.72 -8.57
CA LEU A 39 12.75 6.55 -8.97
C LEU A 39 14.04 6.26 -8.18
N LEU A 40 14.01 5.29 -7.27
CA LEU A 40 15.17 4.78 -6.53
C LEU A 40 15.51 3.35 -6.96
#